data_AF-M0F716-F1
#
_entry.id   AF-M0F716-F1
#
_cell.length_a   1.000
_cell.length_b   1.000
_cell.length_c   1.000
_cell.angle_alpha   90.00
_cell.angle_beta   90.00
_cell.angle_gamma   90.00
#
_symmetry.space_group_name_H-M   'P 1'
#
loop_
_entity.id
_entity.type
_entity.pdbx_description
1 polymer ?
#
loop_
_entity_poly.entity_id
_entity_poly.type
_entity_poly.pdbx_seq_one_letter_code
_entity_poly.pdbx_strand_id
1 'polypeptide(L)'
;MVEVPAVAVELAELLVVTLGAGVASVLGVVLEQFGLSAVSGGDLVLGAWAVGMGLIALYVGLVGLGYEQAVPRLRRLATGE
;
A
#
# COMPACT_ATOMS: atom_id res chain seq x y z
N MET A 1 -28.91 16.33 11.07
CA MET A 1 -27.55 16.17 10.52
C MET A 1 -26.94 15.05 11.35
N VAL A 2 -26.63 13.90 10.75
CA VAL A 2 -26.13 12.76 11.54
C VAL A 2 -24.72 13.11 11.99
N GLU A 3 -24.54 13.38 13.28
CA GLU A 3 -23.22 13.55 13.90
C GLU A 3 -22.54 12.18 13.92
N VAL A 4 -21.81 11.87 12.86
CA VAL A 4 -20.96 10.68 12.84
C VAL A 4 -19.88 10.90 13.91
N PRO A 5 -19.73 9.98 14.88
CA PRO A 5 -18.73 10.15 15.92
C PRO A 5 -17.34 10.24 15.28
N ALA A 6 -16.49 11.15 15.77
CA ALA A 6 -15.15 11.39 15.21
C ALA A 6 -14.34 10.09 15.05
N VAL A 7 -14.48 9.18 16.00
CA VAL A 7 -13.88 7.84 15.99
C VAL A 7 -14.31 7.01 14.77
N ALA A 8 -15.58 7.08 14.35
CA ALA A 8 -16.05 6.33 13.19
C ALA A 8 -15.48 6.88 11.87
N VAL A 9 -15.27 8.19 11.79
CA VAL A 9 -14.58 8.82 10.64
C VAL A 9 -13.12 8.38 10.60
N GLU A 10 -12.41 8.42 11.73
CA GLU A 10 -11.01 8.02 11.81
C GLU A 10 -10.81 6.52 11.52
N LEU A 11 -11.74 5.66 11.97
CA LEU A 11 -11.74 4.23 11.61
C LEU A 11 -11.96 4.01 10.11
N ALA A 12 -12.85 4.78 9.48
CA ALA A 12 -13.08 4.69 8.04
C ALA A 12 -11.84 5.12 7.25
N GLU A 13 -11.18 6.22 7.66
CA GLU A 13 -9.93 6.67 7.06
C GLU A 13 -8.82 5.63 7.20
N LEU A 14 -8.66 5.05 8.40
CA LEU A 14 -7.68 4.00 8.63
C LEU A 14 -7.94 2.80 7.72
N LEU A 15 -9.20 2.37 7.59
CA LEU A 15 -9.60 1.28 6.69
C LEU A 15 -9.21 1.59 5.24
N VAL A 16 -9.50 2.79 4.74
CA VAL A 16 -9.16 3.19 3.37
C VAL A 16 -7.64 3.18 3.15
N VAL A 17 -6.86 3.70 4.11
CA VAL A 17 -5.40 3.74 4.03
C VAL A 17 -4.81 2.33 4.07
N THR A 18 -5.28 1.47 4.96
CA THR A 18 -4.82 0.08 5.07
C THR A 18 -5.20 -0.73 3.83
N LEU A 19 -6.39 -0.55 3.28
CA LEU A 19 -6.80 -1.18 2.03
C LEU A 19 -5.96 -0.68 0.85
N GLY A 20 -5.72 0.63 0.76
CA GLY A 20 -4.84 1.23 -0.25
C GLY A 20 -3.42 0.69 -0.17
N ALA A 21 -2.88 0.58 1.05
CA ALA A 21 -1.57 -0.03 1.31
C ALA A 21 -1.53 -1.48 0.82
N GLY A 22 -2.53 -2.29 1.19
CA GLY A 22 -2.64 -3.68 0.79
C GLY A 22 -2.74 -3.86 -0.72
N VAL A 23 -3.57 -3.07 -1.39
CA VAL A 23 -3.71 -3.10 -2.86
C VAL A 23 -2.39 -2.71 -3.54
N ALA A 24 -1.73 -1.65 -3.09
CA ALA A 24 -0.44 -1.24 -3.64
C ALA A 24 0.62 -2.34 -3.47
N SER A 25 0.65 -3.01 -2.32
CA SER A 25 1.56 -4.12 -2.08
C SER A 25 1.27 -5.32 -2.98
N VAL A 26 0.01 -5.70 -3.15
CA VAL A 26 -0.38 -6.80 -4.06
C VAL A 26 0.01 -6.48 -5.50
N LEU A 27 -0.25 -5.27 -5.97
CA LEU A 27 0.16 -4.83 -7.31
C LEU A 27 1.69 -4.89 -7.47
N GLY A 28 2.42 -4.49 -6.43
CA GLY A 28 3.87 -4.59 -6.39
C GLY A 28 4.38 -6.01 -6.61
N VAL A 29 3.85 -6.98 -5.85
CA VAL A 29 4.20 -8.41 -5.98
C VAL A 29 3.83 -8.98 -7.35
N VAL A 30 2.68 -8.58 -7.91
CA VAL A 30 2.26 -9.03 -9.24
C VAL A 30 3.21 -8.50 -10.32
N LEU A 31 3.61 -7.23 -10.21
CA LEU A 31 4.59 -6.61 -11.10
C LEU A 31 5.96 -7.26 -11.02
N GLU A 32 6.42 -7.63 -9.83
CA GLU A 32 7.68 -8.37 -9.66
C GLU A 32 7.63 -9.75 -10.33
N GLN A 33 6.54 -10.51 -10.15
CA GLN A 33 6.37 -11.81 -10.80
C GLN A 33 6.33 -11.68 -12.33
N PHE A 34 5.61 -10.67 -12.84
CA PHE A 34 5.57 -10.37 -14.26
C PHE A 34 6.96 -9.99 -14.79
N GLY A 35 7.68 -9.13 -14.06
CA GLY A 35 9.01 -8.70 -14.44
C GLY A 35 10.01 -9.85 -14.51
N LEU A 36 10.00 -10.75 -13.52
CA LEU A 36 10.82 -11.96 -13.51
C LEU A 36 10.46 -12.91 -14.67
N SER A 37 9.16 -13.05 -14.98
CA SER A 37 8.70 -13.82 -16.14
C SER A 37 9.16 -13.20 -17.47
N ALA A 38 9.16 -11.87 -17.59
CA ALA A 38 9.62 -11.18 -18.80
C ALA A 38 11.14 -11.31 -18.98
N VAL A 39 11.92 -11.15 -17.89
CA VAL A 39 13.38 -11.35 -17.90
C VAL A 39 13.73 -12.78 -18.32
N SER A 40 13.07 -13.78 -17.73
CA SER A 40 13.29 -15.19 -18.09
C SER A 40 12.83 -15.54 -19.51
N GLY A 41 11.85 -14.80 -20.04
CA GLY A 41 11.42 -14.86 -21.44
C GLY A 41 12.32 -14.12 -22.44
N GLY A 42 13.35 -13.41 -21.96
CA GLY A 42 14.32 -12.67 -22.78
C GLY A 42 13.99 -11.20 -23.02
N ASP A 43 12.87 -10.69 -22.49
CA ASP A 43 12.52 -9.26 -22.56
C ASP A 43 13.00 -8.53 -21.30
N LEU A 44 14.27 -8.11 -21.35
CA LEU A 44 14.93 -7.44 -20.23
C LEU A 44 14.40 -6.03 -19.97
N VAL A 45 13.95 -5.32 -21.02
CA VAL A 45 13.48 -3.93 -20.88
C VAL A 45 12.15 -3.91 -20.16
N LEU A 46 11.20 -4.74 -20.61
CA LEU A 46 9.90 -4.86 -19.96
C LEU A 46 10.04 -5.45 -18.55
N GLY A 47 10.94 -6.43 -18.40
CA GLY A 47 11.24 -7.06 -17.11
C GLY A 47 11.79 -6.08 -16.09
N ALA A 48 12.80 -5.29 -16.45
CA ALA A 48 13.39 -4.28 -15.56
C ALA A 48 12.39 -3.17 -15.21
N TRP A 49 11.57 -2.72 -16.17
CA TRP A 49 10.52 -1.73 -15.93
C TRP A 49 9.48 -2.26 -14.92
N ALA A 50 9.02 -3.49 -15.11
CA ALA A 50 8.03 -4.11 -14.24
C ALA A 50 8.55 -4.32 -12.82
N VAL A 51 9.78 -4.81 -12.65
CA VAL A 51 10.43 -4.91 -11.33
C VAL A 51 10.57 -3.53 -10.68
N GLY A 52 11.01 -2.52 -11.42
CA GLY A 52 11.13 -1.16 -10.90
C GLY A 52 9.79 -0.59 -10.40
N MET A 53 8.73 -0.75 -11.18
CA MET A 53 7.38 -0.33 -10.78
C MET A 53 6.82 -1.17 -9.62
N GLY A 54 7.15 -2.46 -9.58
CA GLY A 54 6.81 -3.35 -8.48
C GLY A 54 7.40 -2.87 -7.15
N LEU A 55 8.69 -2.55 -7.14
CA LEU A 55 9.39 -2.00 -5.97
C LEU A 55 8.81 -0.65 -5.53
N ILE A 56 8.47 0.24 -6.47
CA ILE A 56 7.82 1.52 -6.14
C ILE A 56 6.46 1.28 -5.48
N ALA A 57 5.62 0.40 -6.05
CA ALA A 57 4.32 0.10 -5.50
C ALA A 57 4.41 -0.55 -4.10
N LEU A 58 5.38 -1.46 -3.89
CA LEU A 58 5.68 -2.03 -2.58
C LEU A 58 6.12 -0.97 -1.57
N TYR A 59 7.01 -0.06 -1.95
CA TYR A 59 7.46 1.02 -1.08
C TYR A 59 6.31 1.94 -0.67
N VAL A 60 5.47 2.35 -1.62
CA VAL A 60 4.29 3.18 -1.36
C VAL A 60 3.31 2.45 -0.42
N GLY A 61 3.06 1.16 -0.66
CA GLY A 61 2.17 0.35 0.18
C GLY A 61 2.69 0.17 1.60
N LEU A 62 3.94 -0.30 1.77
CA LEU A 62 4.50 -0.59 3.09
C LEU A 62 4.90 0.66 3.87
N VAL A 63 5.67 1.55 3.25
CA VAL A 63 6.32 2.67 3.93
C VAL A 63 5.40 3.88 3.93
N GLY A 64 4.97 4.34 2.76
CA GLY A 64 4.18 5.58 2.64
C GLY A 64 2.77 5.48 3.23
N LEU A 65 2.08 4.35 3.01
CA LEU A 65 0.71 4.15 3.51
C LEU A 65 0.68 3.34 4.80
N GLY A 66 1.44 2.25 4.89
CA GLY A 66 1.50 1.44 6.10
C GLY A 66 2.17 2.16 7.27
N TYR A 67 3.47 2.45 7.13
CA TYR A 67 4.28 2.94 8.24
C TYR A 67 4.03 4.42 8.57
N GLU A 68 3.97 5.27 7.56
CA GLU A 68 3.83 6.72 7.77
C GLU A 68 2.39 7.16 8.07
N GLN A 69 1.39 6.39 7.63
CA GLN A 69 -0.02 6.82 7.75
C GLN A 69 -0.88 5.89 8.60
N ALA A 70 -0.76 4.57 8.49
CA ALA A 70 -1.59 3.66 9.28
C ALA A 70 -1.10 3.56 10.73
N VAL A 71 0.21 3.45 10.96
CA VAL A 71 0.77 3.30 12.32
C VAL A 71 0.48 4.51 13.23
N PRO A 72 0.64 5.77 12.80
CA PRO A 72 0.34 6.92 13.67
C PRO A 72 -1.15 7.05 13.98
N ARG A 73 -2.04 6.78 13.01
CA ARG A 73 -3.50 6.78 13.20
C ARG A 73 -3.94 5.67 14.17
N LEU A 74 -3.38 4.46 14.02
CA LEU A 74 -3.58 3.36 14.96
C LEU A 74 -3.13 3.72 16.38
N ARG A 75 -1.98 4.40 16.52
CA ARG A 75 -1.49 4.85 17.82
C ARG A 75 -2.45 5.84 18.47
N ARG A 76 -2.92 6.86 17.74
CA ARG A 76 -3.89 7.85 18.27
C ARG A 76 -5.14 7.17 18.83
N LEU A 77 -5.75 6.28 18.03
CA LEU A 77 -6.91 5.49 18.45
C LEU A 77 -6.62 4.60 19.66
N ALA A 78 -5.41 4.03 19.76
CA ALA A 78 -5.03 3.17 20.88
C ALA A 78 -4.75 3.95 22.18
N THR A 79 -4.29 5.20 22.11
CA THR A 79 -4.10 6.08 23.28
C THR A 79 -5.37 6.77 23.76
N GLY A 80 -6.46 6.74 22.99
CA GLY A 80 -7.77 7.26 23.42
C GLY A 80 -7.85 8.79 23.48
N GLU A 81 -7.05 9.50 22.68
CA GLU A 81 -7.20 10.94 22.43
C GLU A 81 -8.25 11.23 21.35
#